data_AF-A0AA88ST99-F1
#
_entry.id   AF-A0AA88ST99-F1
#
_cell.length_a   1.000
_cell.length_b   1.000
_cell.length_c   1.000
_cell.angle_alpha   90.00
_cell.angle_beta   90.00
_cell.angle_gamma   90.00
#
_symmetry.space_group_name_H-M   'P 1'
#
loop_
_entity.id
_entity.type
_entity.pdbx_description
1 polymer ?
#
loop_
_entity_poly.entity_id
_entity_poly.type
_entity_poly.pdbx_seq_one_letter_code
_entity_poly.pdbx_strand_id
1 'polypeptide(L)'
;MIETLLNDSPETLKSQFTAGLFYQDTAGAMDSHVVSNGPNRGLTQRARFSAESKEFQVLGPLHADIFFCERLLLNSVDIRVKLTRGSDAFCLMHAANRDYRLHVLSGSLFVKKVTVAAAVRIGYSAALYKRNALYPLSRINLKTFFIPANSRICTQENLFLGTLPNFIVLGLVNHKAFTGSSNLNPFNFIHCDLEYLAICQNGRQILANLLSLSLRTTNVCENIIIYFRLRGCSSLHPVRTGTLRLELRFRVPLRQL
;
A
#
# COMPACT_ATOMS: atom_id res chain seq x y z
N MET A 1 -2.67 -1.64 -2.47
CA MET A 1 -3.89 -1.52 -1.65
C MET A 1 -4.00 -0.17 -0.93
N ILE A 2 -3.10 0.22 -0.01
CA ILE A 2 -3.19 1.57 0.61
C ILE A 2 -3.13 2.67 -0.46
N GLU A 3 -2.16 2.59 -1.36
CA GLU A 3 -2.03 3.51 -2.50
C GLU A 3 -3.34 3.58 -3.31
N THR A 4 -3.86 2.41 -3.69
CA THR A 4 -5.14 2.20 -4.39
C THR A 4 -6.31 2.91 -3.69
N LEU A 5 -6.38 2.86 -2.36
CA LEU A 5 -7.46 3.46 -1.58
C LEU A 5 -7.31 4.97 -1.40
N LEU A 6 -6.08 5.49 -1.45
CA LEU A 6 -5.79 6.91 -1.18
C LEU A 6 -5.75 7.77 -2.45
N ASN A 7 -5.33 7.19 -3.57
CA ASN A 7 -5.07 7.96 -4.79
C ASN A 7 -6.20 7.89 -5.82
N ASP A 8 -7.07 6.88 -5.73
CA ASP A 8 -8.07 6.60 -6.75
C ASP A 8 -9.48 6.96 -6.31
N SER A 9 -10.32 7.32 -7.28
CA SER A 9 -11.72 7.65 -7.03
C SER A 9 -12.58 6.38 -6.83
N PRO A 10 -13.70 6.45 -6.08
CA PRO A 10 -14.60 5.32 -5.90
C PRO A 10 -15.10 4.69 -7.21
N GLU A 11 -15.22 5.49 -8.28
CA GLU A 11 -15.62 5.03 -9.61
C GLU A 11 -14.55 4.17 -10.26
N THR A 12 -13.27 4.56 -10.14
CA THR A 12 -12.13 3.76 -10.61
C THR A 12 -12.05 2.43 -9.86
N LEU A 13 -12.27 2.45 -8.53
CA LEU A 13 -12.30 1.23 -7.71
C LEU A 13 -13.37 0.25 -8.18
N LYS A 14 -14.58 0.76 -8.51
CA LYS A 14 -15.73 -0.04 -8.96
C LYS A 14 -15.65 -0.49 -10.41
N SER A 15 -14.77 0.11 -11.21
CA SER A 15 -14.63 -0.18 -12.64
C SER A 15 -13.29 -0.84 -12.92
N GLN A 16 -12.25 -0.06 -13.21
CA GLN A 16 -10.95 -0.53 -13.68
C GLN A 16 -10.31 -1.55 -12.74
N PHE A 17 -10.39 -1.34 -11.42
CA PHE A 17 -9.71 -2.23 -10.48
C PHE A 17 -10.42 -3.56 -10.25
N THR A 18 -11.67 -3.70 -10.69
CA THR A 18 -12.35 -5.00 -10.70
C THR A 18 -11.67 -6.00 -11.64
N ALA A 19 -10.97 -5.53 -12.69
CA ALA A 19 -10.14 -6.37 -13.54
C ALA A 19 -8.94 -6.99 -12.77
N GLY A 20 -8.49 -6.36 -11.70
CA GLY A 20 -7.49 -6.88 -10.77
C GLY A 20 -8.09 -7.64 -9.59
N LEU A 21 -9.39 -7.98 -9.65
CA LEU A 21 -10.20 -8.54 -8.55
C LEU A 21 -10.22 -7.70 -7.28
N PHE A 22 -10.01 -6.39 -7.41
CA PHE A 22 -10.22 -5.48 -6.29
C PHE A 22 -11.72 -5.26 -6.08
N TYR A 23 -12.23 -5.84 -5.01
CA TYR A 23 -13.55 -5.54 -4.46
C TYR A 23 -13.36 -5.14 -3.01
N GLN A 24 -13.90 -4.00 -2.60
CA GLN A 24 -13.65 -3.50 -1.25
C GLN A 24 -14.32 -4.40 -0.20
N ASP A 25 -13.56 -4.76 0.84
CA ASP A 25 -14.08 -5.49 1.99
C ASP A 25 -15.10 -4.66 2.77
N THR A 26 -16.06 -5.33 3.40
CA THR A 26 -17.03 -4.67 4.27
C THR A 26 -16.39 -4.35 5.63
N ALA A 27 -16.48 -3.09 6.06
CA ALA A 27 -15.95 -2.66 7.35
C ALA A 27 -16.58 -3.47 8.49
N GLY A 28 -15.79 -3.80 9.51
CA GLY A 28 -16.18 -4.68 10.62
C GLY A 28 -16.28 -6.17 10.30
N ALA A 29 -16.25 -6.53 9.02
CA ALA A 29 -16.33 -7.91 8.58
C ALA A 29 -15.07 -8.36 7.82
N MET A 30 -13.96 -7.61 7.89
CA MET A 30 -12.77 -7.89 7.07
C MET A 30 -12.16 -9.28 7.31
N ASP A 31 -12.23 -9.79 8.54
CA ASP A 31 -11.77 -11.15 8.90
C ASP A 31 -12.88 -12.22 8.78
N SER A 32 -14.04 -11.88 8.22
CA SER A 32 -15.11 -12.86 8.00
C SER A 32 -14.74 -13.85 6.90
N HIS A 33 -15.30 -15.05 6.98
CA HIS A 33 -15.09 -16.10 5.97
C HIS A 33 -16.14 -16.03 4.84
N VAL A 34 -15.81 -16.66 3.71
CA VAL A 34 -16.71 -16.80 2.57
C VAL A 34 -17.90 -17.70 2.97
N VAL A 35 -19.09 -17.11 3.03
CA VAL A 35 -20.36 -17.81 3.20
C VAL A 35 -21.39 -17.22 2.24
N SER A 36 -22.44 -17.97 1.91
CA SER A 36 -23.53 -17.45 1.09
C SER A 36 -24.17 -16.25 1.79
N ASN A 37 -24.24 -15.10 1.10
CA ASN A 37 -24.67 -13.81 1.68
C ASN A 37 -23.90 -13.40 2.95
N GLY A 38 -22.59 -13.68 2.99
CA GLY A 38 -21.74 -13.33 4.11
C GLY A 38 -21.60 -11.83 4.37
N PRO A 39 -21.18 -11.45 5.60
CA PRO A 39 -21.08 -10.06 6.01
C PRO A 39 -20.01 -9.29 5.22
N ASN A 40 -18.96 -9.97 4.75
CA ASN A 40 -17.98 -9.39 3.84
C ASN A 40 -18.38 -9.59 2.38
N ARG A 41 -19.01 -8.56 1.80
CA ARG A 41 -19.49 -8.58 0.41
C ARG A 41 -18.35 -8.64 -0.60
N GLY A 42 -17.26 -7.92 -0.35
CA GLY A 42 -16.08 -7.90 -1.22
C GLY A 42 -15.40 -9.26 -1.32
N LEU A 43 -15.15 -9.89 -0.18
CA LEU A 43 -14.57 -11.24 -0.14
C LEU A 43 -15.47 -12.27 -0.82
N THR A 44 -16.78 -12.22 -0.56
CA THR A 44 -17.74 -13.13 -1.19
C THR A 44 -17.76 -12.97 -2.71
N GLN A 45 -17.63 -11.74 -3.22
CA GLN A 45 -17.55 -11.48 -4.65
C GLN A 45 -16.25 -12.01 -5.27
N ARG A 46 -15.11 -11.80 -4.62
CA ARG A 46 -13.80 -12.33 -5.06
C ARG A 46 -13.79 -13.86 -5.13
N ALA A 47 -14.37 -14.52 -4.11
CA ALA A 47 -14.41 -15.97 -4.04
C ALA A 47 -15.18 -16.64 -5.20
N ARG A 48 -16.13 -15.94 -5.83
CA ARG A 48 -16.88 -16.47 -6.99
C ARG A 48 -16.00 -16.69 -8.22
N PHE A 49 -14.92 -15.93 -8.37
CA PHE A 49 -14.02 -16.06 -9.52
C PHE A 49 -13.18 -17.34 -9.49
N SER A 50 -12.89 -17.85 -8.29
CA SER A 50 -12.11 -19.06 -8.05
C SER A 50 -12.94 -20.23 -7.52
N ALA A 51 -14.27 -20.11 -7.55
CA ALA A 51 -15.16 -21.18 -7.12
C ALA A 51 -14.88 -22.46 -7.91
N GLU A 52 -14.93 -23.61 -7.22
CA GLU A 52 -14.69 -24.93 -7.82
C GLU A 52 -13.30 -25.03 -8.50
N SER A 53 -12.32 -24.30 -7.98
CA SER A 53 -10.95 -24.24 -8.52
C SER A 53 -10.86 -23.72 -9.96
N LYS A 54 -11.83 -22.93 -10.39
CA LYS A 54 -11.83 -22.29 -11.70
C LYS A 54 -10.62 -21.35 -11.85
N GLU A 55 -10.02 -21.40 -13.04
CA GLU A 55 -8.98 -20.45 -13.44
C GLU A 55 -9.55 -19.06 -13.65
N PHE A 56 -8.84 -18.05 -13.19
CA PHE A 56 -9.20 -16.65 -13.37
C PHE A 56 -7.98 -15.85 -13.82
N GLN A 57 -8.26 -14.72 -14.47
CA GLN A 57 -7.23 -13.79 -14.94
C GLN A 57 -7.37 -12.48 -14.17
N VAL A 58 -6.22 -11.88 -13.87
CA VAL A 58 -6.14 -10.56 -13.25
C VAL A 58 -5.36 -9.63 -14.16
N LEU A 59 -5.83 -8.40 -14.29
CA LEU A 59 -5.18 -7.34 -15.05
C LEU A 59 -5.10 -6.09 -14.17
N GLY A 60 -3.91 -5.50 -14.09
CA GLY A 60 -3.69 -4.28 -13.33
C GLY A 60 -2.34 -3.66 -13.63
N PRO A 61 -2.14 -2.39 -13.24
CA PRO A 61 -0.85 -1.74 -13.34
C PRO A 61 0.16 -2.42 -12.41
N LEU A 62 1.44 -2.41 -12.80
CA LEU A 62 2.51 -2.81 -11.90
C LEU A 62 2.83 -1.64 -10.98
N HIS A 63 2.53 -1.79 -9.68
CA HIS A 63 2.79 -0.78 -8.66
C HIS A 63 4.28 -0.68 -8.34
N ALA A 64 5.01 0.14 -9.10
CA ALA A 64 6.39 0.51 -8.80
C ALA A 64 6.64 1.98 -9.15
N ASP A 65 7.41 2.69 -8.32
CA ASP A 65 7.64 4.15 -8.41
C ASP A 65 8.00 4.65 -9.81
N ILE A 66 8.78 3.87 -10.58
CA ILE A 66 9.19 4.22 -11.95
C ILE A 66 8.03 4.23 -12.95
N PHE A 67 7.03 3.38 -12.78
CA PHE A 67 5.89 3.26 -13.70
C PHE A 67 4.83 4.32 -13.48
N PHE A 68 4.90 5.05 -12.37
CA PHE A 68 4.07 6.24 -12.10
C PHE A 68 4.73 7.53 -12.58
N CYS A 69 5.95 7.47 -13.14
CA CYS A 69 6.58 8.62 -13.76
C CYS A 69 5.89 8.92 -15.11
N GLU A 70 5.43 10.16 -15.30
CA GLU A 70 4.81 10.59 -16.56
C GLU A 70 5.78 10.67 -17.74
N ARG A 71 7.08 10.50 -17.50
CA ARG A 71 8.12 10.54 -18.54
C ARG A 71 8.31 9.18 -19.17
N LEU A 72 8.28 9.14 -20.50
CA LEU A 72 8.62 7.95 -21.26
C LEU A 72 10.10 7.58 -21.06
N LEU A 73 10.36 6.28 -21.00
CA LEU A 73 11.70 5.74 -20.95
C LEU A 73 12.40 5.96 -22.30
N LEU A 74 13.68 6.34 -22.25
CA LEU A 74 14.49 6.48 -23.45
C LEU A 74 14.69 5.13 -24.15
N ASN A 75 14.95 5.20 -25.45
CA ASN A 75 15.37 4.05 -26.22
C ASN A 75 16.69 3.49 -25.67
N SER A 76 16.89 2.18 -25.82
CA SER A 76 18.11 1.48 -25.40
C SER A 76 18.39 1.55 -23.88
N VAL A 77 17.34 1.70 -23.07
CA VAL A 77 17.39 1.50 -21.62
C VAL A 77 16.79 0.14 -21.28
N ASP A 78 17.61 -0.75 -20.73
CA ASP A 78 17.15 -2.06 -20.29
C ASP A 78 16.47 -1.97 -18.93
N ILE A 79 15.26 -2.53 -18.83
CA ILE A 79 14.53 -2.67 -17.57
C ILE A 79 14.32 -4.13 -17.26
N ARG A 80 14.78 -4.53 -16.07
CA ARG A 80 14.52 -5.86 -15.51
C ARG A 80 13.46 -5.73 -14.43
N VAL A 81 12.31 -6.36 -14.68
CA VAL A 81 11.23 -6.48 -13.69
C VAL A 81 11.33 -7.86 -13.04
N LYS A 82 11.44 -7.90 -11.71
CA LYS A 82 11.38 -9.14 -10.91
C LYS A 82 10.15 -9.09 -10.03
N LEU A 83 9.25 -10.06 -10.20
CA LEU A 83 8.07 -10.23 -9.36
C LEU A 83 8.29 -11.44 -8.44
N THR A 84 8.09 -11.24 -7.14
CA THR A 84 8.12 -12.32 -6.15
C THR A 84 6.72 -12.48 -5.61
N ARG A 85 6.18 -13.70 -5.69
CA ARG A 85 4.84 -14.02 -5.16
C ARG A 85 4.90 -14.12 -3.64
N GLY A 86 3.86 -13.61 -2.96
CA GLY A 86 3.61 -13.89 -1.55
C GLY A 86 3.26 -15.36 -1.31
N SER A 87 3.27 -15.80 -0.05
CA SER A 87 2.84 -17.14 0.33
C SER A 87 1.34 -17.35 0.06
N ASP A 88 0.92 -18.61 -0.10
CA ASP A 88 -0.51 -18.94 -0.28
C ASP A 88 -1.36 -18.44 0.89
N ALA A 89 -0.85 -18.59 2.12
CA ALA A 89 -1.52 -18.12 3.34
C ALA A 89 -1.66 -16.59 3.43
N PHE A 90 -0.82 -15.83 2.73
CA PHE A 90 -0.97 -14.38 2.62
C PHE A 90 -1.91 -13.99 1.48
N CYS A 91 -1.86 -14.71 0.35
CA CYS A 91 -2.62 -14.39 -0.85
C CYS A 91 -4.09 -14.86 -0.79
N LEU A 92 -4.41 -15.88 0.00
CA LEU A 92 -5.72 -16.52 0.05
C LEU A 92 -6.34 -16.40 1.44
N MET A 93 -7.65 -16.16 1.48
CA MET A 93 -8.45 -16.23 2.70
C MET A 93 -9.41 -17.41 2.61
N HIS A 94 -9.38 -18.31 3.60
CA HIS A 94 -10.26 -19.47 3.70
C HIS A 94 -10.37 -19.94 5.15
N ALA A 95 -11.40 -20.73 5.45
CA ALA A 95 -11.55 -21.35 6.77
C ALA A 95 -10.44 -22.38 7.03
N ALA A 96 -10.09 -22.58 8.31
CA ALA A 96 -8.95 -23.37 8.78
C ALA A 96 -8.89 -24.85 8.31
N ASN A 97 -10.01 -25.43 7.86
CA ASN A 97 -10.13 -26.87 7.62
C ASN A 97 -9.84 -27.31 6.18
N ARG A 98 -9.32 -26.42 5.33
CA ARG A 98 -9.01 -26.74 3.93
C ARG A 98 -7.75 -26.03 3.52
N ASP A 99 -6.85 -26.71 2.81
CA ASP A 99 -5.67 -26.09 2.23
C ASP A 99 -5.94 -25.73 0.77
N TYR A 100 -5.70 -24.48 0.41
CA TYR A 100 -5.76 -24.01 -0.97
C TYR A 100 -4.39 -23.50 -1.42
N ARG A 101 -4.08 -23.67 -2.69
CA ARG A 101 -2.82 -23.21 -3.30
C ARG A 101 -3.11 -22.32 -4.51
N LEU A 102 -2.32 -21.28 -4.66
CA LEU A 102 -2.38 -20.39 -5.82
C LEU A 102 -1.24 -20.72 -6.78
N HIS A 103 -1.60 -21.13 -8.00
CA HIS A 103 -0.65 -21.42 -9.07
C HIS A 103 -0.73 -20.33 -10.15
N VAL A 104 0.42 -19.72 -10.47
CA VAL A 104 0.53 -18.79 -11.60
C VAL A 104 0.79 -19.62 -12.86
N LEU A 105 -0.20 -19.66 -13.75
CA LEU A 105 -0.11 -20.44 -14.99
C LEU A 105 0.71 -19.69 -16.06
N SER A 106 0.46 -18.39 -16.21
CA SER A 106 1.16 -17.53 -17.17
C SER A 106 1.05 -16.07 -16.76
N GLY A 107 1.94 -15.22 -17.28
CA GLY A 107 1.87 -13.77 -17.13
C GLY A 107 2.29 -13.06 -18.41
N SER A 108 1.77 -11.86 -18.64
CA SER A 108 2.15 -11.00 -19.76
C SER A 108 2.27 -9.56 -19.29
N LEU A 109 3.27 -8.84 -19.80
CA LEU A 109 3.48 -7.43 -19.52
C LEU A 109 3.15 -6.60 -20.76
N PHE A 110 2.13 -5.76 -20.66
CA PHE A 110 1.78 -4.82 -21.71
C PHE A 110 2.52 -3.49 -21.48
N VAL A 111 3.28 -3.05 -22.48
CA VAL A 111 4.07 -1.82 -22.39
C VAL A 111 3.65 -0.86 -23.49
N LYS A 112 3.41 0.40 -23.13
CA LYS A 112 3.12 1.46 -24.11
C LYS A 112 4.41 1.91 -24.79
N LYS A 113 4.53 1.65 -26.10
CA LYS A 113 5.62 2.16 -26.95
C LYS A 113 5.11 3.36 -27.77
N VAL A 114 5.90 4.43 -27.81
CA VAL A 114 5.59 5.64 -28.59
C VAL A 114 6.60 5.78 -29.73
N THR A 115 6.10 5.96 -30.95
CA THR A 115 6.93 6.22 -32.12
C THR A 115 7.07 7.73 -32.30
N VAL A 116 8.31 8.21 -32.36
CA VAL A 116 8.65 9.63 -32.54
C VAL A 116 9.21 9.89 -33.94
N ALA A 117 8.94 11.08 -34.48
CA ALA A 117 9.47 11.50 -35.78
C ALA A 117 11.01 11.55 -35.77
N ALA A 118 11.63 11.31 -36.92
CA ALA A 118 13.09 11.22 -37.05
C ALA A 118 13.82 12.50 -36.59
N ALA A 119 13.29 13.69 -36.96
CA ALA A 119 13.87 14.98 -36.56
C ALA A 119 13.88 15.16 -35.03
N VAL A 120 12.82 14.76 -34.34
CA VAL A 120 12.71 14.81 -32.87
C VAL A 120 13.74 13.87 -32.23
N ARG A 121 13.93 12.68 -32.79
CA ARG A 121 14.91 11.70 -32.31
C ARG A 121 16.35 12.23 -32.38
N ILE A 122 16.71 12.91 -33.48
CA ILE A 122 18.02 13.57 -33.64
C ILE A 122 18.19 14.69 -32.60
N GLY A 123 17.13 15.49 -32.40
CA GLY A 123 17.12 16.54 -31.36
C GLY A 123 17.35 15.97 -29.96
N TYR A 124 16.68 14.88 -29.60
CA TYR A 124 16.90 14.21 -28.31
C TYR A 124 18.30 13.63 -28.19
N SER A 125 18.86 12.97 -29.22
CA SER A 125 20.24 12.48 -29.15
C SER A 125 21.23 13.62 -28.93
N ALA A 126 21.07 14.74 -29.64
CA ALA A 126 21.93 15.92 -29.47
C ALA A 126 21.80 16.55 -28.06
N ALA A 127 20.59 16.56 -27.49
CA ALA A 127 20.36 17.04 -26.14
C ALA A 127 20.97 16.11 -25.08
N LEU A 128 20.92 14.79 -25.28
CA LEU A 128 21.46 13.80 -24.36
C LEU A 128 22.99 13.80 -24.30
N TYR A 129 23.68 14.25 -25.35
CA TYR A 129 25.13 14.53 -25.29
C TYR A 129 25.48 15.71 -24.36
N LYS A 130 24.54 16.64 -24.14
CA LYS A 130 24.77 17.84 -23.31
C LYS A 130 24.29 17.67 -21.88
N ARG A 131 23.22 16.91 -21.66
CA ARG A 131 22.59 16.75 -20.34
C ARG A 131 21.91 15.39 -20.20
N ASN A 132 21.93 14.87 -18.98
CA ASN A 132 21.24 13.63 -18.65
C ASN A 132 19.71 13.80 -18.68
N ALA A 133 19.00 12.75 -19.07
CA ALA A 133 17.56 12.67 -18.85
C ALA A 133 17.28 12.49 -17.36
N LEU A 134 16.45 13.37 -16.81
CA LEU A 134 16.00 13.29 -15.43
C LEU A 134 14.63 12.59 -15.38
N TYR A 135 14.45 11.71 -14.42
CA TYR A 135 13.16 11.06 -14.15
C TYR A 135 12.74 11.43 -12.72
N PRO A 136 11.74 12.31 -12.55
CA PRO A 136 11.24 12.63 -11.22
C PRO A 136 10.50 11.42 -10.67
N LEU A 137 10.98 10.89 -9.55
CA LEU A 137 10.40 9.73 -8.87
C LEU A 137 9.91 10.13 -7.48
N SER A 138 8.63 9.85 -7.22
CA SER A 138 8.07 9.85 -5.88
C SER A 138 8.31 8.47 -5.28
N ARG A 139 9.24 8.36 -4.34
CA ARG A 139 9.58 7.07 -3.74
C ARG A 139 8.71 6.73 -2.54
N ILE A 140 8.19 5.51 -2.51
CA ILE A 140 7.51 4.96 -1.34
C ILE A 140 8.53 4.16 -0.52
N ASN A 141 8.60 4.41 0.78
CA ASN A 141 9.48 3.67 1.70
C ASN A 141 8.63 3.01 2.79
N LEU A 142 8.52 1.68 2.74
CA LEU A 142 7.80 0.88 3.72
C LEU A 142 8.73 0.52 4.88
N LYS A 143 8.31 0.84 6.10
CA LYS A 143 8.97 0.39 7.33
C LYS A 143 7.97 -0.37 8.19
N THR A 144 8.35 -1.56 8.62
CA THR A 144 7.52 -2.43 9.45
C THR A 144 8.17 -2.57 10.82
N PHE A 145 7.37 -2.49 11.87
CA PHE A 145 7.81 -2.65 13.26
C PHE A 145 6.87 -3.61 13.98
N PHE A 146 7.43 -4.42 14.87
CA PHE A 146 6.65 -5.29 15.75
C PHE A 146 6.49 -4.62 17.10
N ILE A 147 5.24 -4.54 17.57
CA ILE A 147 4.93 -4.04 18.90
C ILE A 147 4.68 -5.25 19.80
N PRO A 148 5.49 -5.49 20.84
CA PRO A 148 5.29 -6.64 21.72
C PRO A 148 3.95 -6.59 22.46
N ALA A 149 3.41 -7.77 22.76
CA ALA A 149 2.23 -7.87 23.63
C ALA A 149 2.52 -7.24 25.00
N ASN A 150 1.46 -6.78 25.67
CA ASN A 150 1.47 -6.04 26.92
C ASN A 150 2.17 -4.66 26.86
N SER A 151 2.59 -4.19 25.68
CA SER A 151 3.09 -2.83 25.52
C SER A 151 1.94 -1.83 25.54
N ARG A 152 2.09 -0.76 26.33
CA ARG A 152 1.24 0.44 26.26
C ARG A 152 1.87 1.58 25.48
N ILE A 153 3.20 1.60 25.39
CA ILE A 153 3.96 2.65 24.74
C ILE A 153 4.90 2.00 23.73
N CYS A 154 4.91 2.51 22.51
CA CYS A 154 5.86 2.13 21.48
C CYS A 154 6.53 3.39 20.95
N THR A 155 7.85 3.44 21.04
CA THR A 155 8.65 4.53 20.46
C THR A 155 9.59 3.95 19.45
N GLN A 156 9.53 4.47 18.22
CA GLN A 156 10.47 4.17 17.17
C GLN A 156 11.33 5.39 16.90
N GLU A 157 12.57 5.33 17.38
CA GLU A 157 13.61 6.31 17.07
C GLU A 157 14.10 6.13 15.64
N ASN A 158 14.62 7.21 15.06
CA ASN A 158 15.29 7.19 13.76
C ASN A 158 14.46 6.52 12.65
N LEU A 159 13.15 6.73 12.67
CA LEU A 159 12.21 6.22 11.68
C LEU A 159 12.70 6.51 10.27
N PHE A 160 13.19 7.73 10.03
CA PHE A 160 13.93 8.09 8.83
C PHE A 160 15.22 8.81 9.22
N LEU A 161 16.31 8.47 8.53
CA LEU A 161 17.61 9.11 8.65
C LEU A 161 17.94 9.75 7.30
N GLY A 162 18.13 11.08 7.29
CA GLY A 162 18.39 11.82 6.05
C GLY A 162 17.09 12.30 5.43
N THR A 163 16.81 11.92 4.18
CA THR A 163 15.70 12.48 3.40
C THR A 163 14.35 12.18 4.05
N LEU A 164 13.62 13.23 4.42
CA LEU A 164 12.31 13.10 5.04
C LEU A 164 11.21 12.91 4.01
N PRO A 165 10.22 12.03 4.26
CA PRO A 165 9.09 11.85 3.36
C PRO A 165 8.17 13.07 3.40
N ASN A 166 7.46 13.33 2.30
CA ASN A 166 6.44 14.39 2.26
C ASN A 166 5.18 14.00 3.07
N PHE A 167 4.87 12.71 3.05
CA PHE A 167 3.69 12.13 3.67
C PHE A 167 4.06 10.83 4.40
N ILE A 168 3.43 10.58 5.54
CA ILE A 168 3.59 9.34 6.30
C ILE A 168 2.21 8.72 6.44
N VAL A 169 2.10 7.44 6.09
CA VAL A 169 0.91 6.64 6.32
C VAL A 169 1.25 5.56 7.33
N LEU A 170 0.48 5.48 8.41
CA LEU A 170 0.62 4.48 9.45
C LEU A 170 -0.61 3.59 9.48
N GLY A 171 -0.40 2.28 9.50
CA GLY A 171 -1.44 1.28 9.71
C GLY A 171 -0.96 0.25 10.73
N LEU A 172 -1.85 -0.18 11.62
CA LEU A 172 -1.61 -1.26 12.57
C LEU A 172 -2.36 -2.49 12.08
N VAL A 173 -1.72 -3.65 12.09
CA VAL A 173 -2.30 -4.91 11.62
C VAL A 173 -1.93 -6.02 12.61
N ASN A 174 -2.80 -7.03 12.72
CA ASN A 174 -2.52 -8.22 13.50
C ASN A 174 -1.25 -8.94 12.98
N HIS A 175 -0.38 -9.40 13.87
CA HIS A 175 0.90 -10.01 13.48
C HIS A 175 0.72 -11.31 12.70
N LYS A 176 -0.25 -12.15 13.10
CA LYS A 176 -0.58 -13.40 12.39
C LYS A 176 -1.13 -13.12 10.99
N ALA A 177 -1.94 -12.08 10.84
CA ALA A 177 -2.43 -11.66 9.53
C ALA A 177 -1.27 -11.21 8.63
N PHE A 178 -0.36 -10.38 9.15
CA PHE A 178 0.80 -9.87 8.42
C PHE A 178 1.78 -10.97 7.99
N THR A 179 2.02 -11.97 8.84
CA THR A 179 2.93 -13.09 8.55
C THR A 179 2.32 -14.18 7.66
N GLY A 180 0.99 -14.16 7.48
CA GLY A 180 0.25 -15.09 6.62
C GLY A 180 -0.59 -16.05 7.44
N SER A 181 -1.85 -15.67 7.67
CA SER A 181 -2.87 -16.52 8.28
C SER A 181 -4.05 -16.58 7.31
N SER A 182 -4.46 -17.78 6.92
CA SER A 182 -5.59 -17.97 5.99
C SER A 182 -6.93 -17.45 6.55
N ASN A 183 -7.04 -17.34 7.87
CA ASN A 183 -8.27 -16.95 8.55
C ASN A 183 -8.35 -15.43 8.80
N LEU A 184 -7.27 -14.69 8.61
CA LEU A 184 -7.20 -13.26 8.92
C LEU A 184 -6.83 -12.49 7.66
N ASN A 185 -7.37 -11.29 7.54
CA ASN A 185 -7.07 -10.44 6.41
C ASN A 185 -5.79 -9.62 6.69
N PRO A 186 -4.71 -9.77 5.90
CA PRO A 186 -3.46 -9.01 6.07
C PRO A 186 -3.63 -7.50 5.85
N PHE A 187 -4.79 -7.10 5.34
CA PHE A 187 -5.16 -5.73 5.06
C PHE A 187 -6.23 -5.18 6.03
N ASN A 188 -6.56 -5.93 7.09
CA ASN A 188 -7.40 -5.46 8.17
C ASN A 188 -6.62 -4.54 9.12
N PHE A 189 -6.64 -3.23 8.84
CA PHE A 189 -5.92 -2.24 9.64
C PHE A 189 -6.70 -1.82 10.88
N ILE A 190 -6.37 -2.36 12.04
CA ILE A 190 -7.11 -2.20 13.30
C ILE A 190 -6.67 -0.97 14.11
N HIS A 191 -7.58 -0.41 14.91
CA HIS A 191 -7.30 0.73 15.78
C HIS A 191 -6.37 0.39 16.98
N CYS A 192 -6.50 -0.82 17.54
CA CYS A 192 -5.79 -1.25 18.77
C CYS A 192 -5.94 -0.30 19.98
N ASP A 193 -7.05 0.42 20.13
CA ASP A 193 -7.25 1.41 21.20
C ASP A 193 -6.10 2.44 21.34
N LEU A 194 -5.46 2.81 20.22
CA LEU A 194 -4.47 3.88 20.14
C LEU A 194 -5.03 5.22 20.67
N GLU A 195 -4.47 5.69 21.77
CA GLU A 195 -4.91 6.91 22.46
C GLU A 195 -4.08 8.13 22.05
N TYR A 196 -2.79 7.93 21.80
CA TYR A 196 -1.86 8.99 21.47
C TYR A 196 -0.95 8.58 20.33
N LEU A 197 -0.75 9.50 19.39
CA LEU A 197 0.26 9.39 18.36
C LEU A 197 0.98 10.73 18.22
N ALA A 198 2.32 10.68 18.27
CA ALA A 198 3.16 11.81 17.92
C ALA A 198 4.24 11.43 16.90
N ILE A 199 4.48 12.34 15.96
CA ILE A 199 5.66 12.31 15.11
C ILE A 199 6.52 13.50 15.49
N CYS A 200 7.77 13.23 15.87
CA CYS A 200 8.74 14.24 16.24
C CYS A 200 9.80 14.36 15.14
N GLN A 201 10.00 15.57 14.63
CA GLN A 201 11.09 15.89 13.71
C GLN A 201 12.19 16.62 14.47
N ASN A 202 13.41 16.07 14.44
CA ASN A 202 14.59 16.65 15.11
C ASN A 202 14.30 17.03 16.58
N GLY A 203 13.63 16.15 17.33
CA GLY A 203 13.27 16.37 18.74
C GLY A 203 12.04 17.27 18.99
N ARG A 204 11.45 17.88 17.96
CA ARG A 204 10.23 18.69 18.08
C ARG A 204 9.01 17.95 17.54
N GLN A 205 7.93 17.90 18.32
CA GLN A 205 6.68 17.31 17.86
C GLN A 205 6.09 18.13 16.70
N ILE A 206 5.79 17.47 15.60
CA ILE A 206 5.07 18.06 14.48
C ILE A 206 3.60 18.03 14.84
N LEU A 207 2.94 19.20 14.80
CA LEU A 207 1.50 19.28 14.96
C LEU A 207 0.85 18.57 13.77
N ALA A 208 0.28 17.40 14.02
CA ALA A 208 -0.42 16.64 13.00
C ALA A 208 -1.79 17.29 12.74
N ASN A 209 -2.12 17.54 11.48
CA ASN A 209 -3.52 17.50 11.09
C ASN A 209 -3.89 16.00 11.10
N LEU A 210 -4.41 15.52 12.24
CA LEU A 210 -4.87 14.14 12.35
C LEU A 210 -6.10 13.98 11.45
N LEU A 211 -5.88 13.54 10.21
CA LEU A 211 -6.95 12.87 9.48
C LEU A 211 -6.94 11.43 9.96
N SER A 212 -7.83 11.10 10.91
CA SER A 212 -8.28 9.73 11.04
C SER A 212 -9.06 9.42 9.77
N LEU A 213 -8.45 8.68 8.85
CA LEU A 213 -9.21 8.09 7.76
C LEU A 213 -10.00 6.93 8.35
N SER A 214 -11.14 7.24 8.97
CA SER A 214 -12.18 6.25 9.17
C SER A 214 -12.68 5.89 7.78
N LEU A 215 -12.45 4.65 7.36
CA LEU A 215 -13.16 4.09 6.21
C LEU A 215 -14.65 4.09 6.60
N ARG A 216 -15.37 5.14 6.19
CA ARG A 216 -16.75 5.40 6.63
C ARG A 216 -17.66 4.24 6.27
N THR A 217 -18.13 3.55 7.30
CA THR A 217 -19.53 3.15 7.42
C THR A 217 -19.90 3.31 8.90
N THR A 218 -20.93 4.13 9.11
CA THR A 218 -21.61 4.50 10.36
C THR A 218 -21.30 3.64 11.60
N ASN A 219 -20.78 4.33 12.63
CA ASN A 219 -20.86 4.03 14.07
C ASN A 219 -19.85 3.10 14.76
N VAL A 220 -18.83 2.54 14.08
CA VAL A 220 -17.68 1.94 14.80
C VAL A 220 -16.38 2.22 14.05
N CYS A 221 -15.45 2.93 14.68
CA CYS A 221 -14.10 3.16 14.16
C CYS A 221 -13.25 1.89 14.31
N GLU A 222 -13.52 0.86 13.52
CA GLU A 222 -12.83 -0.43 13.68
C GLU A 222 -11.48 -0.43 12.97
N ASN A 223 -11.36 0.35 11.90
CA ASN A 223 -10.15 0.41 11.09
C ASN A 223 -9.53 1.80 11.03
N ILE A 224 -8.20 1.87 11.21
CA ILE A 224 -7.45 3.12 11.21
C ILE A 224 -6.24 3.05 10.27
N ILE A 225 -6.23 3.99 9.33
CA ILE A 225 -5.03 4.43 8.61
C ILE A 225 -4.82 5.89 8.97
N ILE A 226 -3.64 6.23 9.46
CA ILE A 226 -3.32 7.59 9.90
C ILE A 226 -2.40 8.25 8.88
N TYR A 227 -2.80 9.41 8.39
CA TYR A 227 -2.07 10.17 7.39
C TYR A 227 -1.47 11.44 7.99
N PHE A 228 -0.18 11.65 7.75
CA PHE A 228 0.54 12.85 8.16
C PHE A 228 1.11 13.55 6.93
N ARG A 229 0.81 14.84 6.79
CA ARG A 229 1.52 15.73 5.88
C ARG A 229 2.56 16.52 6.66
N LEU A 230 3.83 16.41 6.28
CA LEU A 230 4.87 17.28 6.84
C LEU A 230 4.73 18.69 6.23
N ARG A 231 4.49 19.71 7.06
CA ARG A 231 4.25 21.11 6.58
C ARG A 231 5.44 21.65 5.77
N GLY A 232 5.12 22.38 4.69
CA GLY A 232 6.07 23.13 3.85
C GLY A 232 6.62 22.40 2.62
N CYS A 233 5.88 21.42 2.12
CA CYS A 233 6.15 20.75 0.85
C CYS A 233 5.57 21.60 -0.31
N SER A 234 6.37 22.53 -0.83
CA SER A 234 6.22 23.09 -2.18
C SER A 234 7.30 22.48 -3.08
N SER A 235 6.97 22.21 -4.33
CA SER A 235 7.76 21.44 -5.32
C SER A 235 9.12 22.05 -5.70
N LEU A 236 9.52 23.16 -5.08
CA LEU A 236 10.68 23.99 -5.43
C LEU A 236 11.76 24.07 -4.33
N HIS A 237 11.59 23.38 -3.18
CA HIS A 237 12.55 23.45 -2.07
C HIS A 237 13.49 22.23 -1.99
N PRO A 238 14.72 22.41 -1.47
CA PRO A 238 15.71 21.34 -1.34
C PRO A 238 15.21 20.18 -0.48
N VAL A 239 15.71 18.98 -0.78
CA VAL A 239 15.39 17.73 -0.06
C VAL A 239 15.65 17.94 1.44
N ARG A 240 14.59 17.85 2.25
CA ARG A 240 14.73 18.04 3.69
C ARG A 240 15.45 16.84 4.30
N THR A 241 16.50 17.13 5.04
CA THR A 241 17.21 16.13 5.83
C THR A 241 16.86 16.27 7.31
N GLY A 242 16.68 15.15 7.99
CA GLY A 242 16.46 15.15 9.43
C GLY A 242 16.26 13.75 9.98
N THR A 243 15.81 13.73 11.23
CA THR A 243 15.41 12.53 11.95
C THR A 243 13.93 12.61 12.27
N LEU A 244 13.24 11.49 12.10
CA LEU A 244 11.86 11.33 12.56
C LEU A 244 11.81 10.29 13.66
N ARG A 245 11.08 10.59 14.72
CA ARG A 245 10.70 9.67 15.78
C ARG A 245 9.18 9.51 15.77
N LEU A 246 8.71 8.29 15.92
CA LEU A 246 7.31 7.95 16.09
C LEU A 246 7.07 7.52 17.54
N GLU A 247 6.02 8.05 18.16
CA GLU A 247 5.55 7.63 19.47
C GLU A 247 4.07 7.26 19.40
N LEU A 248 3.75 6.08 19.91
CA LEU A 248 2.40 5.53 20.01
C LEU A 248 2.11 5.21 21.48
N ARG A 249 0.94 5.57 21.97
CA ARG A 249 0.43 5.10 23.27
C ARG A 249 -0.97 4.53 23.12
N PHE A 250 -1.21 3.40 23.75
CA PHE A 250 -2.46 2.65 23.73
C PHE A 250 -3.18 2.79 25.07
N ARG A 251 -4.50 2.96 25.03
CA ARG A 251 -5.34 3.09 26.24
C ARG A 251 -5.23 1.85 27.14
N VAL A 252 -5.13 0.67 26.51
CA VAL A 252 -4.95 -0.62 27.18
C VAL A 252 -3.67 -1.30 26.67
N PRO A 253 -3.02 -2.16 27.48
CA PRO A 253 -1.90 -2.96 26.98
C PRO A 253 -2.36 -3.81 25.79
N LEU A 254 -1.54 -3.86 24.74
CA LEU A 254 -1.85 -4.67 23.57
C LEU A 254 -1.97 -6.14 23.95
N ARG A 255 -3.05 -6.80 23.52
CA ARG A 255 -3.19 -8.24 23.66
C ARG A 255 -2.26 -8.93 22.66
N GLN A 256 -1.96 -10.22 22.88
CA GLN A 256 -1.33 -11.03 21.83
C GLN A 256 -2.29 -11.09 20.63
N LEU A 257 -1.98 -10.33 19.57
CA LEU A 257 -2.74 -10.24 18.34
C LEU A 257 -1.92 -10.83 17.20
#